data_AF-A0A1X1N364-F1
#
_entry.id   AF-A0A1X1N364-F1
#
_cell.length_a   1.000
_cell.length_b   1.000
_cell.length_c   1.000
_cell.angle_alpha   90.00
_cell.angle_beta   90.00
_cell.angle_gamma   90.00
#
_symmetry.space_group_name_H-M   'P 1'
#
loop_
_entity.id
_entity.type
_entity.pdbx_description
1 polymer ?
#
loop_
_entity_poly.entity_id
_entity_poly.type
_entity_poly.pdbx_seq_one_letter_code
_entity_poly.pdbx_strand_id
1 'polypeptide(L)'
;MNDIVRWRADRAGVVSDVPARRFLLDHGLPESTILFEADREPSEVFSTEIGDEILRIGSFDDDFDFFLDVGTGEVLFGTDRDPEPVFANTSLSAFVACVRWVDAEFPFYSSSDDTQVKWAAGQQAREVLRSVDLACIEAPEGFWTSFAHDVAIGDYYEGSS
;
A
#
# COMPACT_ATOMS: atom_id res chain seq x y z
N MET A 1 -18.44 3.06 5.05
CA MET A 1 -17.94 4.03 4.04
C MET A 1 -16.63 4.49 4.64
N ASN A 2 -15.49 3.99 4.17
CA ASN A 2 -14.21 4.39 4.74
C ASN A 2 -14.06 5.88 4.43
N ASP A 3 -13.82 6.66 5.46
CA ASP A 3 -13.61 8.10 5.33
C ASP A 3 -12.36 8.35 4.49
N ILE A 4 -12.23 9.56 3.95
CA ILE A 4 -11.16 9.92 3.01
C ILE A 4 -10.32 11.03 3.62
N VAL A 5 -9.02 10.81 3.67
CA VAL A 5 -8.03 11.81 4.05
C VAL A 5 -7.53 12.54 2.79
N ARG A 6 -7.90 13.82 2.67
CA ARG A 6 -7.35 14.71 1.63
C ARG A 6 -6.35 15.65 2.26
N TRP A 7 -5.23 15.84 1.57
CA TRP A 7 -4.25 16.81 1.99
C TRP A 7 -4.64 18.21 1.51
N ARG A 8 -4.13 19.23 2.21
CA ARG A 8 -4.26 20.61 1.77
C ARG A 8 -3.25 20.92 0.67
N ALA A 9 -3.56 21.92 -0.16
CA ALA A 9 -2.72 22.33 -1.30
C ALA A 9 -1.29 22.72 -0.90
N ASP A 10 -1.14 23.43 0.23
CA ASP A 10 0.16 23.81 0.78
C ASP A 10 0.97 22.59 1.25
N ARG A 11 0.29 21.53 1.66
CA ARG A 11 0.91 20.28 2.14
C ARG A 11 1.30 19.35 1.00
N ALA A 12 0.40 19.14 0.04
CA ALA A 12 0.70 18.33 -1.14
C ALA A 12 1.72 18.99 -2.08
N GLY A 13 2.04 20.28 -1.89
CA GLY A 13 3.01 21.01 -2.69
C GLY A 13 4.44 20.46 -2.65
N VAL A 14 4.79 19.65 -1.64
CA VAL A 14 6.09 18.97 -1.56
C VAL A 14 6.23 17.82 -2.57
N VAL A 15 5.12 17.22 -3.00
CA VAL A 15 5.11 16.14 -3.99
C VAL A 15 5.27 16.76 -5.37
N SER A 16 6.40 16.54 -6.03
CA SER A 16 6.70 17.06 -7.36
C SER A 16 5.92 16.34 -8.46
N ASP A 17 5.70 15.03 -8.30
CA ASP A 17 4.89 14.24 -9.21
C ASP A 17 3.45 14.79 -9.30
N VAL A 18 3.06 15.19 -10.50
CA VAL A 18 1.79 15.88 -10.75
C VAL A 18 0.59 14.96 -10.52
N PRO A 19 0.55 13.72 -11.08
CA PRO A 19 -0.50 12.75 -10.78
C PRO A 19 -0.71 12.48 -9.28
N ALA A 20 0.35 12.16 -8.54
CA ALA A 20 0.27 11.84 -7.12
C ALA A 20 -0.22 13.05 -6.30
N ARG A 21 0.35 14.24 -6.57
CA ARG A 21 -0.10 15.48 -5.92
C ARG A 21 -1.57 15.76 -6.17
N ARG A 22 -2.05 15.59 -7.41
CA ARG A 22 -3.48 15.76 -7.73
C ARG A 22 -4.35 14.71 -7.05
N PHE A 23 -3.88 13.47 -6.98
CA PHE A 23 -4.60 12.41 -6.31
C PHE A 23 -4.84 12.73 -4.83
N LEU A 24 -3.81 13.19 -4.11
CA LEU A 24 -3.91 13.59 -2.70
C LEU A 24 -4.89 14.76 -2.46
N LEU A 25 -5.05 15.65 -3.45
CA LEU A 25 -5.94 16.81 -3.37
C LEU A 25 -7.39 16.49 -3.76
N ASP A 26 -7.57 15.81 -4.89
CA ASP A 26 -8.88 15.62 -5.51
C ASP A 26 -9.58 14.36 -4.94
N HIS A 27 -8.81 13.27 -4.80
CA HIS A 27 -9.34 11.95 -4.43
C HIS A 27 -9.09 11.59 -2.97
N GLY A 28 -7.89 11.86 -2.45
CA GLY A 28 -7.45 11.51 -1.10
C GLY A 28 -7.15 10.02 -0.91
N LEU A 29 -6.61 9.70 0.26
CA LEU A 29 -6.30 8.35 0.73
C LEU A 29 -7.50 7.78 1.51
N PRO A 30 -7.72 6.45 1.51
CA PRO A 30 -8.64 5.85 2.48
C PRO A 30 -8.12 6.13 3.89
N GLU A 31 -8.97 6.58 4.80
CA GLU A 31 -8.57 6.91 6.18
C GLU A 31 -8.01 5.68 6.89
N SER A 32 -8.70 4.54 6.77
CA SER A 32 -8.28 3.26 7.31
C SER A 32 -8.80 2.12 6.44
N THR A 33 -7.99 1.08 6.33
CA THR A 33 -8.25 -0.23 5.74
C THR A 33 -7.49 -1.27 6.56
N ILE A 34 -7.73 -2.56 6.32
CA ILE A 34 -6.97 -3.61 7.00
C ILE A 34 -5.44 -3.53 6.79
N LEU A 35 -4.95 -2.96 5.69
CA LEU A 35 -3.51 -2.87 5.40
C LEU A 35 -2.92 -1.47 5.55
N PHE A 36 -3.72 -0.46 5.89
CA PHE A 36 -3.28 0.93 5.78
C PHE A 36 -4.12 1.89 6.59
N GLU A 37 -3.46 2.73 7.39
CA GLU A 37 -4.02 3.91 8.04
C GLU A 37 -3.34 5.17 7.50
N ALA A 38 -4.13 6.14 7.02
CA ALA A 38 -3.61 7.34 6.37
C ALA A 38 -3.09 8.37 7.37
N ASP A 39 -1.94 8.95 7.05
CA ASP A 39 -1.48 10.16 7.73
C ASP A 39 -2.29 11.37 7.28
N ARG A 40 -2.82 12.12 8.27
CA ARG A 40 -3.60 13.34 8.03
C ARG A 40 -2.75 14.52 7.56
N GLU A 41 -1.45 14.47 7.86
CA GLU A 41 -0.47 15.46 7.46
C GLU A 41 0.79 14.76 6.93
N PRO A 42 1.47 15.31 5.91
CA PRO A 42 2.74 14.75 5.44
C PRO A 42 3.78 14.77 6.56
N SER A 43 4.59 13.72 6.62
CA SER A 43 5.84 13.74 7.39
C SER A 43 6.85 14.75 6.81
N GLU A 44 7.96 14.94 7.50
CA GLU A 44 9.15 15.53 6.88
C GLU A 44 9.62 14.65 5.71
N VAL A 45 10.06 15.29 4.63
CA VAL A 45 10.71 14.61 3.51
C VAL A 45 12.11 14.19 3.95
N PHE A 46 12.51 12.96 3.62
CA PHE A 46 13.86 12.46 3.87
C PHE A 46 14.39 11.71 2.65
N SER A 47 15.71 11.58 2.60
CA SER A 47 16.39 10.91 1.48
C SER A 47 16.67 9.45 1.81
N THR A 48 16.42 8.56 0.85
CA THR A 48 16.89 7.16 0.87
C THR A 48 18.40 7.08 0.64
N GLU A 49 19.00 5.90 0.80
CA GLU A 49 20.43 5.71 0.53
C GLU A 49 20.83 5.99 -0.93
N ILE A 50 19.91 5.76 -1.86
CA ILE A 50 20.12 6.00 -3.29
C ILE A 50 19.79 7.44 -3.71
N GLY A 51 19.34 8.28 -2.76
CA GLY A 51 19.13 9.71 -2.95
C GLY A 51 17.73 10.12 -3.38
N ASP A 52 16.77 9.20 -3.36
CA ASP A 52 15.35 9.51 -3.62
C ASP A 52 14.75 10.25 -2.43
N GLU A 53 13.89 11.23 -2.70
CA GLU A 53 13.20 12.00 -1.67
C GLU A 53 11.82 11.39 -1.44
N ILE A 54 11.59 10.89 -0.22
CA ILE A 54 10.36 10.20 0.14
C ILE A 54 9.72 10.86 1.37
N LEU A 55 8.43 10.67 1.52
CA LEU A 55 7.67 11.07 2.71
C LEU A 55 6.69 9.98 3.09
N ARG A 56 6.31 9.90 4.36
CA ARG A 56 5.32 8.95 4.86
C ARG A 56 3.91 9.43 4.52
N ILE A 57 3.07 8.50 4.08
CA ILE A 57 1.66 8.73 3.75
C ILE A 57 0.69 7.97 4.66
N GLY A 58 1.20 7.01 5.44
CA GLY A 58 0.44 6.21 6.38
C GLY A 58 1.22 5.01 6.88
N SER A 59 0.58 4.17 7.69
CA SER A 59 1.20 3.04 8.38
C SER A 59 0.37 1.76 8.33
N PHE A 60 1.01 0.64 8.71
CA PHE A 60 0.43 -0.67 8.91
C PHE A 60 0.96 -1.28 10.22
N ASP A 61 0.04 -1.63 11.12
CA ASP A 61 0.30 -2.27 12.43
C ASP A 61 1.37 -1.59 13.30
N ASP A 62 1.43 -0.25 13.29
CA ASP A 62 2.38 0.63 14.00
C ASP A 62 3.88 0.43 13.72
N ASP A 63 4.29 -0.72 13.20
CA ASP A 63 5.68 -1.12 12.96
C ASP A 63 6.14 -0.81 11.53
N PHE A 64 5.19 -0.64 10.59
CA PHE A 64 5.48 -0.44 9.18
C PHE A 64 4.82 0.81 8.63
N ASP A 65 5.48 1.39 7.65
CA ASP A 65 5.13 2.64 7.02
C ASP A 65 5.03 2.48 5.51
N PHE A 66 4.11 3.25 4.92
CA PHE A 66 4.05 3.48 3.50
C PHE A 66 4.60 4.86 3.18
N PHE A 67 5.49 4.89 2.20
CA PHE A 67 6.13 6.11 1.73
C PHE A 67 5.71 6.41 0.30
N LEU A 68 5.68 7.70 -0.03
CA LEU A 68 5.53 8.20 -1.39
C LEU A 68 6.84 8.84 -1.81
N ASP A 69 7.38 8.39 -2.94
CA ASP A 69 8.45 9.11 -3.63
C ASP A 69 7.88 10.40 -4.22
N VAL A 70 8.46 11.53 -3.81
CA VAL A 70 7.94 12.85 -4.19
C VAL A 70 8.20 13.19 -5.65
N GLY A 71 9.20 12.58 -6.28
CA GLY A 71 9.60 12.80 -7.66
C GLY A 71 8.89 11.89 -8.65
N THR A 72 8.73 10.61 -8.31
CA THR A 72 8.17 9.58 -9.21
C THR A 72 6.71 9.26 -8.94
N GLY A 73 6.23 9.51 -7.71
CA GLY A 73 4.89 9.13 -7.28
C GLY A 73 4.73 7.64 -6.96
N GLU A 74 5.83 6.88 -6.95
CA GLU A 74 5.86 5.48 -6.51
C GLU A 74 5.58 5.36 -5.02
N VAL A 75 4.96 4.25 -4.63
CA VAL A 75 4.69 3.92 -3.24
C VAL A 75 5.65 2.83 -2.79
N LEU A 76 6.27 3.06 -1.64
CA LEU A 76 7.24 2.17 -1.00
C LEU A 76 6.71 1.73 0.36
N PHE A 77 7.27 0.66 0.90
CA PHE A 77 6.90 0.06 2.18
C PHE A 77 8.17 -0.26 2.98
N GLY A 78 8.19 0.05 4.26
CA GLY A 78 9.36 -0.19 5.10
C GLY A 78 9.09 0.16 6.55
N THR A 79 10.15 0.36 7.32
CA THR A 79 10.07 0.88 8.69
C THR A 79 10.37 2.38 8.74
N ASP A 80 10.16 3.04 9.89
CA ASP A 80 10.48 4.47 10.04
C ASP A 80 11.96 4.74 9.69
N ARG A 81 12.17 5.64 8.73
CA ARG A 81 13.49 6.01 8.18
C ARG A 81 14.29 4.82 7.66
N ASP A 82 13.60 3.82 7.09
CA ASP A 82 14.23 2.74 6.37
C ASP A 82 15.13 3.32 5.25
N PRO A 83 16.43 2.99 5.23
CA PRO A 83 17.34 3.46 4.18
C PRO A 83 16.99 2.89 2.79
N GLU A 84 16.36 1.71 2.74
CA GLU A 84 16.08 0.94 1.53
C GLU A 84 14.66 0.36 1.58
N PRO A 85 13.60 1.20 1.61
CA PRO A 85 12.23 0.71 1.64
C PRO A 85 11.91 -0.09 0.37
N VAL A 86 11.11 -1.14 0.51
CA VAL A 86 10.77 -2.02 -0.61
C VAL A 86 9.66 -1.42 -1.45
N PHE A 87 9.64 -1.79 -2.73
CA PHE A 87 8.62 -1.34 -3.67
C PHE A 87 7.23 -1.87 -3.30
N ALA A 88 6.22 -1.00 -3.32
CA ALA A 88 4.81 -1.38 -3.23
C ALA A 88 4.07 -1.14 -4.55
N ASN A 89 4.04 0.08 -5.09
CA ASN A 89 3.30 0.37 -6.32
C ASN A 89 3.95 1.44 -7.19
N THR A 90 3.67 1.38 -8.49
CA THR A 90 4.12 2.36 -9.49
C THR A 90 3.45 3.72 -9.34
N SER A 91 2.32 3.79 -8.65
CA SER A 91 1.61 5.06 -8.40
C SER A 91 0.73 4.99 -7.16
N LEU A 92 0.50 6.16 -6.57
CA LEU A 92 -0.43 6.32 -5.45
C LEU A 92 -1.86 5.84 -5.78
N SER A 93 -2.32 6.06 -7.01
CA SER A 93 -3.66 5.63 -7.43
C SER A 93 -3.80 4.11 -7.51
N ALA A 94 -2.74 3.41 -7.96
CA ALA A 94 -2.69 1.96 -8.00
C ALA A 94 -2.65 1.38 -6.58
N PHE A 95 -1.82 1.95 -5.70
CA PHE A 95 -1.79 1.59 -4.28
C PHE A 95 -3.17 1.66 -3.64
N VAL A 96 -3.87 2.80 -3.79
CA VAL A 96 -5.20 2.99 -3.23
C VAL A 96 -6.22 2.00 -3.81
N ALA A 97 -6.11 1.64 -5.09
CA ALA A 97 -6.96 0.62 -5.69
C ALA A 97 -6.70 -0.78 -5.09
N CYS A 98 -5.43 -1.15 -4.89
CA CYS A 98 -5.05 -2.43 -4.30
C CYS A 98 -5.54 -2.55 -2.85
N VAL A 99 -5.24 -1.58 -1.97
CA VAL A 99 -5.66 -1.65 -0.56
C VAL A 99 -7.18 -1.66 -0.41
N ARG A 100 -7.92 -0.93 -1.26
CA ARG A 100 -9.39 -0.97 -1.26
C ARG A 100 -9.95 -2.31 -1.72
N TRP A 101 -9.29 -2.96 -2.67
CA TRP A 101 -9.69 -4.30 -3.09
C TRP A 101 -9.46 -5.30 -1.95
N VAL A 102 -8.30 -5.24 -1.27
CA VAL A 102 -8.03 -6.11 -0.12
C VAL A 102 -9.06 -5.90 0.99
N ASP A 103 -9.35 -4.65 1.34
CA ASP A 103 -10.33 -4.29 2.36
C ASP A 103 -11.74 -4.81 2.04
N ALA A 104 -12.10 -4.82 0.75
CA ALA A 104 -13.39 -5.31 0.28
C ALA A 104 -13.47 -6.84 0.22
N GLU A 105 -12.35 -7.52 -0.03
CA GLU A 105 -12.28 -8.98 -0.12
C GLU A 105 -12.08 -9.65 1.25
N PHE A 106 -11.52 -8.92 2.22
CA PHE A 106 -11.26 -9.48 3.54
C PHE A 106 -12.55 -9.81 4.33
N PRO A 107 -12.61 -10.96 5.03
CA PRO A 107 -11.61 -12.04 5.08
C PRO A 107 -11.62 -12.89 3.80
N PHE A 108 -10.44 -13.32 3.35
CA PHE A 108 -10.29 -14.09 2.10
C PHE A 108 -10.83 -15.53 2.20
N TYR A 109 -10.89 -16.07 3.42
CA TYR A 109 -11.37 -17.41 3.72
C TYR A 109 -11.68 -17.54 5.22
N SER A 110 -12.38 -18.62 5.59
CA SER A 110 -12.54 -19.04 6.99
C SER A 110 -11.25 -19.67 7.53
N SER A 111 -11.03 -19.57 8.84
CA SER A 111 -9.93 -20.27 9.52
C SER A 111 -9.97 -21.79 9.30
N SER A 112 -11.18 -22.35 9.15
CA SER A 112 -11.45 -23.78 8.93
C SER A 112 -11.26 -24.24 7.49
N ASP A 113 -11.08 -23.33 6.54
CA ASP A 113 -10.91 -23.69 5.14
C ASP A 113 -9.57 -24.41 4.92
N ASP A 114 -9.58 -25.33 3.97
CA ASP A 114 -8.43 -26.15 3.65
C ASP A 114 -7.33 -25.37 2.92
N THR A 115 -6.14 -25.98 2.84
CA THR A 115 -4.97 -25.38 2.19
C THR A 115 -5.19 -25.10 0.71
N GLN A 116 -6.06 -25.84 0.01
CA GLN A 116 -6.32 -25.64 -1.41
C GLN A 116 -7.14 -24.36 -1.62
N VAL A 117 -8.12 -24.08 -0.76
CA VAL A 117 -8.89 -22.82 -0.77
C VAL A 117 -7.96 -21.63 -0.51
N LYS A 118 -7.11 -21.71 0.53
CA LYS A 118 -6.15 -20.65 0.88
C LYS A 118 -5.17 -20.36 -0.25
N TRP A 119 -4.59 -21.42 -0.83
CA TRP A 119 -3.69 -21.29 -1.98
C TRP A 119 -4.38 -20.64 -3.19
N ALA A 120 -5.64 -21.03 -3.47
CA ALA A 120 -6.41 -20.44 -4.56
C ALA A 120 -6.70 -18.94 -4.33
N ALA A 121 -6.99 -18.54 -3.09
CA ALA A 121 -7.17 -17.13 -2.73
C ALA A 121 -5.88 -16.31 -2.98
N GLY A 122 -4.71 -16.86 -2.63
CA GLY A 122 -3.43 -16.21 -2.94
C GLY A 122 -3.15 -16.08 -4.44
N GLN A 123 -3.55 -17.06 -5.26
CA GLN A 123 -3.46 -16.93 -6.72
C GLN A 123 -4.42 -15.87 -7.28
N GLN A 124 -5.66 -15.84 -6.79
CA GLN A 124 -6.63 -14.80 -7.15
C GLN A 124 -6.11 -13.41 -6.79
N ALA A 125 -5.51 -13.25 -5.60
CA ALA A 125 -4.89 -12.01 -5.19
C ALA A 125 -3.80 -11.56 -6.17
N ARG A 126 -2.90 -12.46 -6.56
CA ARG A 126 -1.86 -12.16 -7.58
C ARG A 126 -2.46 -11.71 -8.90
N GLU A 127 -3.53 -12.37 -9.36
CA GLU A 127 -4.18 -12.02 -10.64
C GLU A 127 -4.83 -10.63 -10.60
N VAL A 128 -5.54 -10.31 -9.51
CA VAL A 128 -6.19 -9.00 -9.35
C VAL A 128 -5.14 -7.90 -9.22
N LEU A 129 -4.15 -8.07 -8.33
CA LEU A 129 -3.09 -7.09 -8.11
C LEU A 129 -2.29 -6.84 -9.40
N ARG A 130 -1.96 -7.90 -10.15
CA ARG A 130 -1.35 -7.79 -11.48
C ARG A 130 -2.19 -6.97 -12.46
N SER A 131 -3.51 -7.06 -12.40
CA SER A 131 -4.40 -6.32 -13.31
C SER A 131 -4.46 -4.82 -12.99
N VAL A 132 -4.20 -4.45 -11.73
CA VAL A 132 -4.15 -3.06 -11.27
C VAL A 132 -2.76 -2.46 -11.53
N ASP A 133 -1.72 -3.20 -11.17
CA ASP A 133 -0.33 -2.79 -11.30
C ASP A 133 0.57 -4.02 -11.51
N LEU A 134 1.01 -4.24 -12.75
CA LEU A 134 1.83 -5.41 -13.08
C LEU A 134 3.13 -5.44 -12.26
N ALA A 135 3.77 -4.29 -12.08
CA ALA A 135 5.08 -4.23 -11.42
C ALA A 135 5.01 -4.60 -9.94
N CYS A 136 3.87 -4.36 -9.28
CA CYS A 136 3.72 -4.64 -7.85
C CYS A 136 3.84 -6.13 -7.49
N ILE A 137 3.47 -7.02 -8.42
CA ILE A 137 3.59 -8.48 -8.27
C ILE A 137 4.86 -9.04 -8.94
N GLU A 138 5.46 -8.31 -9.87
CA GLU A 138 6.71 -8.74 -10.51
C GLU A 138 7.96 -8.37 -9.69
N ALA A 139 7.84 -7.43 -8.75
CA ALA A 139 8.87 -7.13 -7.76
C ALA A 139 9.05 -8.32 -6.81
N PRO A 140 10.18 -9.06 -6.85
CA PRO A 140 10.36 -10.30 -6.09
C PRO A 140 10.33 -10.09 -4.57
N GLU A 141 10.84 -8.95 -4.11
CA GLU A 141 10.88 -8.53 -2.72
C GLU A 141 9.85 -7.43 -2.42
N GLY A 142 8.91 -7.22 -3.34
CA GLY A 142 7.87 -6.20 -3.19
C GLY A 142 6.78 -6.60 -2.21
N PHE A 143 6.17 -5.60 -1.58
CA PHE A 143 5.13 -5.76 -0.56
C PHE A 143 4.01 -6.73 -1.00
N TRP A 144 3.47 -6.53 -2.20
CA TRP A 144 2.33 -7.31 -2.69
C TRP A 144 2.67 -8.77 -3.04
N THR A 145 3.92 -9.05 -3.37
CA THR A 145 4.39 -10.42 -3.59
C THR A 145 4.36 -11.22 -2.30
N SER A 146 4.80 -10.61 -1.20
CA SER A 146 4.74 -11.17 0.16
C SER A 146 3.29 -11.30 0.63
N PHE A 147 2.49 -10.23 0.52
CA PHE A 147 1.07 -10.25 0.86
C PHE A 147 0.32 -11.43 0.19
N ALA A 148 0.49 -11.61 -1.12
CA ALA A 148 -0.21 -12.69 -1.80
C ALA A 148 0.31 -14.09 -1.43
N HIS A 149 1.55 -14.19 -0.94
CA HIS A 149 2.06 -15.42 -0.34
C HIS A 149 1.40 -15.69 1.01
N ASP A 150 1.28 -14.67 1.86
CA ASP A 150 0.68 -14.76 3.19
C ASP A 150 -0.81 -15.16 3.12
N VAL A 151 -1.55 -14.61 2.14
CA VAL A 151 -2.91 -15.08 1.80
C VAL A 151 -2.89 -16.55 1.37
N ALA A 152 -1.88 -16.99 0.60
CA ALA A 152 -1.80 -18.39 0.14
C ALA A 152 -1.53 -19.39 1.27
N ILE A 153 -0.87 -18.97 2.35
CA ILE A 153 -0.49 -19.84 3.49
C ILE A 153 -1.47 -19.77 4.67
N GLY A 154 -2.41 -18.83 4.66
CA GLY A 154 -3.52 -18.83 5.61
C GLY A 154 -3.56 -17.67 6.59
N ASP A 155 -2.81 -16.58 6.37
CA ASP A 155 -2.64 -15.52 7.37
C ASP A 155 -3.78 -14.49 7.39
N TYR A 156 -4.61 -14.42 6.34
CA TYR A 156 -5.73 -13.47 6.20
C TYR A 156 -7.12 -14.12 6.33
N TYR A 157 -7.48 -14.56 7.54
CA TYR A 157 -8.79 -15.16 7.89
C TYR A 157 -9.61 -14.30 8.86
N GLU A 158 -10.85 -14.67 9.14
CA GLU A 158 -11.67 -13.96 10.14
C GLU A 158 -10.98 -13.93 11.53
N GLY A 159 -10.63 -12.75 12.02
CA GLY A 159 -9.93 -12.56 13.30
C GLY A 159 -8.40 -12.48 13.19
N SER A 160 -7.84 -12.54 11.98
CA SER A 160 -6.48 -12.04 11.72
C SER A 160 -6.54 -10.54 11.46
N SER A 161 -6.28 -9.75 12.48
CA SER A 161 -6.02 -8.31 12.37
C SER A 161 -5.14 -7.90 13.53
#